data_AF-A0A1A8ER31-F1
#
_entry.id   AF-A0A1A8ER31-F1
#
_cell.length_a   1.000
_cell.length_b   1.000
_cell.length_c   1.000
_cell.angle_alpha   90.00
_cell.angle_beta   90.00
_cell.angle_gamma   90.00
#
_symmetry.space_group_name_H-M   'P 1'
#
loop_
_entity.id
_entity.type
_entity.pdbx_description
1 polymer ?
#
loop_
_entity_poly.entity_id
_entity_poly.type
_entity_poly.pdbx_seq_one_letter_code
_entity_poly.pdbx_strand_id
1 'polypeptide(L)'
;IFTRDGNIFTTGFTRMSQRELGLWDPTNFEEPIALLELDTSNGVLLPYYDADANMVYLCGKGDSSIRYFEVTDEPPYVHYLSTFSSKEPQRGMGFMPKRGVDVTKCEIARLFKLHDKKCEPITMTVPRKSDLFQDDLYPDTAGPEPAMEPEEWLDGRDEDPILVSMREGYIPPKSRELKVVKKNVLDSRPTTRRSMSTLDTNSLPPQLLERLLEEIQNLKATVLSQEKRICDLENKLSQYTNGTD
;
A
#
# COMPACT_ATOMS: atom_id res chain seq x y z
N ILE A 1 -7.39 -2.08 -3.67
CA ILE A 1 -7.81 -1.74 -2.29
C ILE A 1 -8.16 -3.02 -1.56
N PHE A 2 -7.98 -3.09 -0.24
CA PHE A 2 -8.45 -4.23 0.55
C PHE A 2 -9.92 -4.04 0.95
N THR A 3 -10.67 -5.14 0.92
CA THR A 3 -12.02 -5.23 1.49
C THR A 3 -11.95 -5.62 2.96
N ARG A 4 -13.07 -5.52 3.67
CA ARG A 4 -13.17 -5.87 5.09
C ARG A 4 -12.71 -7.30 5.39
N ASP A 5 -13.01 -8.24 4.49
CA ASP A 5 -12.71 -9.67 4.67
C ASP A 5 -11.28 -10.05 4.25
N GLY A 6 -10.44 -9.06 3.92
CA GLY A 6 -9.07 -9.30 3.46
C GLY A 6 -8.93 -9.58 1.96
N ASN A 7 -10.04 -9.69 1.22
CA ASN A 7 -10.01 -9.80 -0.24
C ASN A 7 -9.49 -8.51 -0.88
N ILE A 8 -8.94 -8.61 -2.10
CA ILE A 8 -8.38 -7.48 -2.84
C ILE A 8 -9.34 -7.09 -3.95
N PHE A 9 -9.78 -5.83 -3.97
CA PHE A 9 -10.56 -5.25 -5.04
C PHE A 9 -9.67 -4.41 -5.96
N THR A 10 -9.72 -4.70 -7.26
CA THR A 10 -8.92 -4.07 -8.31
C THR A 10 -9.81 -3.44 -9.38
N THR A 11 -9.26 -2.44 -10.05
CA THR A 11 -9.83 -1.86 -11.26
C THR A 11 -8.75 -1.86 -12.33
N GLY A 12 -9.11 -2.21 -13.56
CA GLY A 12 -8.15 -2.38 -14.64
C GLY A 12 -8.77 -2.24 -16.01
N PHE A 13 -8.08 -2.79 -17.00
CA PHE A 13 -8.53 -2.85 -18.37
C PHE A 13 -8.32 -4.27 -18.92
N THR A 14 -9.32 -4.78 -19.62
CA THR A 14 -9.19 -5.99 -20.43
C THR A 14 -8.16 -5.79 -21.53
N ARG A 15 -7.71 -6.88 -22.17
CA ARG A 15 -6.87 -6.82 -23.37
C ARG A 15 -7.52 -6.04 -24.52
N MET A 16 -8.85 -5.94 -24.52
CA MET A 16 -9.66 -5.18 -25.48
C MET A 16 -9.87 -3.72 -25.06
N SER A 17 -9.18 -3.24 -24.01
CA SER A 17 -9.29 -1.88 -23.46
C SER A 17 -10.68 -1.55 -22.89
N GLN A 18 -11.45 -2.56 -22.45
CA GLN A 18 -12.65 -2.32 -21.64
C GLN A 18 -12.24 -2.18 -20.19
N ARG A 19 -12.80 -1.22 -19.47
CA ARG A 19 -12.63 -1.10 -18.02
C ARG A 19 -13.27 -2.30 -17.34
N GLU A 20 -12.57 -2.83 -16.36
CA GLU A 20 -13.04 -3.96 -15.56
C GLU A 20 -12.78 -3.72 -14.08
N LEU A 21 -13.55 -4.41 -13.25
CA LEU A 21 -13.26 -4.58 -11.83
C LEU A 21 -13.05 -6.06 -11.54
N GLY A 22 -12.22 -6.34 -10.55
CA GLY A 22 -11.90 -7.69 -10.10
C GLY A 22 -11.90 -7.77 -8.58
N LEU A 23 -12.42 -8.86 -8.03
CA LEU A 23 -12.32 -9.23 -6.62
C LEU A 23 -11.47 -10.50 -6.52
N TRP A 24 -10.45 -10.48 -5.67
CA TRP A 24 -9.42 -11.52 -5.60
C TRP A 24 -9.23 -12.01 -4.17
N ASP A 25 -9.07 -13.33 -4.03
CA ASP A 25 -8.64 -13.95 -2.78
C ASP A 25 -7.10 -13.91 -2.72
N PRO A 26 -6.49 -13.25 -1.72
CA PRO A 26 -5.03 -13.22 -1.60
C PRO A 26 -4.40 -14.60 -1.34
N THR A 27 -5.18 -15.57 -0.86
CA THR A 27 -4.73 -16.94 -0.62
C THR A 27 -4.79 -17.80 -1.88
N ASN A 28 -5.62 -17.42 -2.86
CA ASN A 28 -5.75 -18.08 -4.16
C ASN A 28 -5.88 -17.07 -5.30
N PHE A 29 -4.74 -16.70 -5.89
CA PHE A 29 -4.64 -15.69 -6.94
C PHE A 29 -4.79 -16.23 -8.38
N GLU A 30 -5.05 -17.53 -8.56
CA GLU A 30 -5.13 -18.12 -9.89
C GLU A 30 -6.34 -17.60 -10.68
N GLU A 31 -7.49 -17.48 -10.00
CA GLU A 31 -8.75 -17.03 -10.60
C GLU A 31 -9.41 -15.97 -9.72
N PRO A 32 -10.04 -14.94 -10.31
CA PRO A 32 -10.79 -13.95 -9.54
C PRO A 32 -12.07 -14.56 -8.95
N ILE A 33 -12.44 -14.11 -7.74
CA ILE A 33 -13.75 -14.40 -7.12
C ILE A 33 -14.86 -13.83 -8.00
N ALA A 34 -14.67 -12.61 -8.49
CA ALA A 34 -15.57 -11.94 -9.41
C ALA A 34 -14.78 -11.05 -10.37
N LEU A 35 -15.13 -11.09 -11.65
CA LEU A 35 -14.56 -10.23 -12.68
C LEU A 35 -15.70 -9.66 -13.53
N LEU A 36 -15.84 -8.34 -13.53
CA LEU A 36 -16.94 -7.65 -14.21
C LEU A 36 -16.39 -6.61 -15.18
N GLU A 37 -16.76 -6.74 -16.46
CA GLU A 37 -16.52 -5.71 -17.47
C GLU A 37 -17.54 -4.56 -17.32
N LEU A 38 -17.09 -3.32 -17.54
CA LEU A 38 -17.88 -2.11 -17.29
C LEU A 38 -18.21 -1.33 -18.55
N ASP A 39 -17.23 -0.66 -19.16
CA ASP A 39 -17.40 0.15 -20.37
C ASP A 39 -16.06 0.31 -21.11
N THR A 40 -16.05 0.99 -22.25
CA THR A 40 -14.85 1.18 -23.10
C THR A 40 -14.19 2.55 -22.93
N SER A 41 -14.37 3.20 -21.78
CA SER A 41 -13.76 4.51 -21.51
C SER A 41 -12.29 4.37 -21.15
N ASN A 42 -11.46 5.38 -21.46
CA ASN A 42 -10.02 5.34 -21.20
C ASN A 42 -9.63 5.80 -19.78
N GLY A 43 -10.58 6.34 -19.00
CA GLY A 43 -10.31 6.89 -17.67
C GLY A 43 -10.05 5.78 -16.65
N VAL A 44 -8.89 5.79 -16.01
CA VAL A 44 -8.59 4.90 -14.89
C VAL A 44 -9.62 5.10 -13.79
N LEU A 45 -10.30 4.01 -13.41
CA LEU A 45 -11.24 4.02 -12.29
C LEU A 45 -10.47 4.04 -10.98
N LEU A 46 -10.89 4.93 -10.07
CA LEU A 46 -10.41 4.95 -8.71
C LEU A 46 -11.49 4.32 -7.81
N PRO A 47 -11.18 3.21 -7.13
CA PRO A 47 -12.11 2.61 -6.18
C PRO A 47 -12.02 3.30 -4.81
N TYR A 48 -13.17 3.73 -4.29
CA TYR A 48 -13.36 4.19 -2.91
C TYR A 48 -14.24 3.17 -2.19
N TYR A 49 -13.72 2.55 -1.13
CA TYR A 49 -14.44 1.51 -0.40
C TYR A 49 -14.82 1.99 1.00
N ASP A 50 -16.09 1.80 1.32
CA ASP A 50 -16.66 1.97 2.66
C ASP A 50 -16.80 0.57 3.29
N ALA A 51 -15.92 0.27 4.24
CA ALA A 51 -15.89 -1.01 4.95
C ALA A 51 -17.08 -1.19 5.91
N ASP A 52 -17.73 -0.10 6.32
CA ASP A 52 -18.86 -0.17 7.25
C ASP A 52 -20.13 -0.62 6.51
N ALA A 53 -20.29 -0.16 5.26
CA ALA A 53 -21.42 -0.50 4.40
C ALA A 53 -21.13 -1.60 3.37
N ASN A 54 -19.88 -2.10 3.30
CA ASN A 54 -19.39 -2.99 2.24
C ASN A 54 -19.67 -2.47 0.82
N MET A 55 -19.57 -1.14 0.64
CA MET A 55 -19.85 -0.49 -0.63
C MET A 55 -18.57 0.01 -1.30
N VAL A 56 -18.48 -0.15 -2.62
CA VAL A 56 -17.40 0.41 -3.43
C VAL A 56 -17.95 1.41 -4.45
N TYR A 57 -17.35 2.58 -4.52
CA TYR A 57 -17.66 3.65 -5.45
C TYR A 57 -16.53 3.78 -6.48
N LEU A 58 -16.87 3.65 -7.76
CA LEU A 58 -15.92 3.74 -8.87
C LEU A 58 -16.10 5.07 -9.60
N CYS A 59 -15.02 5.84 -9.67
CA CYS A 59 -15.01 7.12 -10.34
C CYS A 59 -13.72 7.26 -11.16
N GLY A 60 -13.79 7.62 -12.45
CA GLY A 60 -12.62 7.88 -13.29
C GLY A 60 -12.47 9.36 -13.65
N LYS A 61 -11.24 9.87 -13.76
CA LYS A 61 -11.04 11.24 -14.28
C LYS A 61 -11.57 11.32 -15.72
N GLY A 62 -12.35 12.34 -16.03
CA GLY A 62 -13.05 12.49 -17.30
C GLY A 62 -14.46 11.90 -17.31
N ASP A 63 -14.81 11.03 -16.36
CA ASP A 63 -16.17 10.51 -16.26
C ASP A 63 -17.12 11.57 -15.72
N SER A 64 -18.39 11.50 -16.13
CA SER A 64 -19.46 12.32 -15.56
C SER A 64 -20.36 11.53 -14.62
N SER A 65 -19.99 10.29 -14.28
CA SER A 65 -20.76 9.38 -13.45
C SER A 65 -19.93 8.73 -12.35
N ILE A 66 -20.62 8.25 -11.31
CA ILE A 66 -20.08 7.48 -10.20
C ILE A 66 -20.90 6.20 -10.11
N ARG A 67 -20.28 5.05 -10.38
CA ARG A 67 -20.93 3.74 -10.25
C ARG A 67 -20.65 3.19 -8.87
N TYR A 68 -21.61 2.53 -8.25
CA TYR A 68 -21.39 1.91 -6.95
C TYR A 68 -21.99 0.52 -6.84
N PHE A 69 -21.28 -0.31 -6.08
CA PHE A 69 -21.51 -1.73 -5.94
C PHE A 69 -21.49 -2.11 -4.46
N GLU A 70 -22.22 -3.16 -4.12
CA GLU A 70 -22.15 -3.83 -2.83
C GLU A 70 -21.29 -5.08 -2.96
N VAL A 71 -20.42 -5.32 -1.97
CA VAL A 71 -19.59 -6.53 -1.90
C VAL A 71 -20.15 -7.43 -0.80
N THR A 72 -20.52 -8.66 -1.17
CA THR A 72 -21.08 -9.67 -0.26
C THR A 72 -20.33 -10.98 -0.38
N ASP A 73 -20.58 -11.88 0.56
CA ASP A 73 -20.15 -13.28 0.52
C ASP A 73 -21.04 -14.17 -0.37
N GLU A 74 -22.20 -13.66 -0.81
CA GLU A 74 -23.09 -14.38 -1.74
C GLU A 74 -22.76 -14.09 -3.23
N PRO A 75 -22.71 -15.12 -4.11
CA PRO A 75 -22.56 -14.94 -5.55
C PRO A 75 -23.62 -13.98 -6.14
N PRO A 76 -23.27 -13.09 -7.11
CA PRO A 76 -21.97 -12.94 -7.78
C PRO A 76 -20.89 -12.15 -7.01
N TYR A 77 -21.02 -12.00 -5.68
CA TYR A 77 -20.09 -11.33 -4.75
C TYR A 77 -19.96 -9.82 -4.91
N VAL A 78 -20.01 -9.30 -6.15
CA VAL A 78 -20.01 -7.87 -6.45
C VAL A 78 -21.31 -7.51 -7.16
N HIS A 79 -22.21 -6.83 -6.43
CA HIS A 79 -23.55 -6.50 -6.91
C HIS A 79 -23.61 -5.04 -7.34
N TYR A 80 -23.94 -4.79 -8.60
CA TYR A 80 -24.20 -3.43 -9.07
C TYR A 80 -25.46 -2.88 -8.42
N LEU A 81 -25.34 -1.72 -7.77
CA LEU A 81 -26.48 -1.04 -7.16
C LEU A 81 -27.07 -0.01 -8.10
N SER A 82 -26.29 1.04 -8.42
CA SER A 82 -26.75 2.14 -9.26
C SER A 82 -25.58 3.03 -9.71
N THR A 83 -25.92 4.06 -10.48
CA THR A 83 -24.98 5.04 -11.02
C THR A 83 -25.52 6.44 -10.79
N PHE A 84 -24.77 7.26 -10.07
CA PHE A 84 -24.97 8.71 -10.08
C PHE A 84 -24.45 9.27 -11.41
N SER A 85 -25.25 10.07 -12.11
CA SER A 85 -24.88 10.68 -13.39
C SER A 85 -25.02 12.19 -13.35
N SER A 86 -24.11 12.86 -14.04
CA SER A 86 -24.10 14.32 -14.18
C SER A 86 -23.63 14.73 -15.57
N LYS A 87 -23.72 16.02 -15.89
CA LYS A 87 -23.34 16.56 -17.20
C LYS A 87 -21.85 16.90 -17.33
N GLU A 88 -21.24 17.29 -16.22
CA GLU A 88 -19.86 17.80 -16.21
C GLU A 88 -18.88 16.67 -15.87
N PRO A 89 -17.75 16.52 -16.59
CA PRO A 89 -16.74 15.51 -16.29
C PRO A 89 -15.94 15.88 -15.03
N GLN A 90 -15.55 14.88 -14.24
CA GLN A 90 -14.74 15.09 -13.04
C GLN A 90 -13.24 15.23 -13.37
N ARG A 91 -12.55 16.15 -12.70
CA ARG A 91 -11.08 16.30 -12.73
C ARG A 91 -10.37 15.54 -11.62
N GLY A 92 -11.12 15.20 -10.58
CA GLY A 92 -10.67 14.45 -9.42
C GLY A 92 -11.86 14.19 -8.50
N MET A 93 -11.61 13.38 -7.48
CA MET A 93 -12.61 13.00 -6.50
C MET A 93 -11.94 12.94 -5.13
N GLY A 94 -12.59 13.52 -4.13
CA GLY A 94 -12.30 13.26 -2.71
C GLY A 94 -13.39 12.40 -2.10
N PHE A 95 -13.10 11.74 -0.99
CA PHE A 95 -14.05 10.91 -0.27
C PHE A 95 -14.03 11.27 1.21
N MET A 96 -15.20 11.55 1.78
CA MET A 96 -15.35 11.92 3.18
C MET A 96 -15.16 10.68 4.08
N PRO A 97 -14.30 10.73 5.11
CA PRO A 97 -14.26 9.69 6.13
C PRO A 97 -15.60 9.54 6.84
N LYS A 98 -15.93 8.33 7.33
CA LYS A 98 -17.23 8.04 7.97
C LYS A 98 -17.61 9.06 9.05
N ARG A 99 -16.64 9.48 9.87
CA ARG A 99 -16.82 10.49 10.94
C ARG A 99 -17.30 11.87 10.47
N GLY A 100 -17.28 12.18 9.17
CA GLY A 100 -17.72 13.46 8.60
C GLY A 100 -19.05 13.41 7.84
N VAL A 101 -19.72 12.25 7.78
CA VAL A 101 -21.05 12.11 7.16
C VAL A 101 -22.15 12.57 8.11
N ASP A 102 -23.27 13.00 7.56
CA ASP A 102 -24.44 13.46 8.28
C ASP A 102 -25.39 12.28 8.59
N VAL A 103 -25.19 11.68 9.77
CA VAL A 103 -25.99 10.54 10.24
C VAL A 103 -27.47 10.86 10.42
N THR A 104 -27.82 12.13 10.64
CA THR A 104 -29.22 12.56 10.82
C THR A 104 -30.00 12.48 9.52
N LYS A 105 -29.31 12.59 8.38
CA LYS A 105 -29.91 12.51 7.05
C LYS A 105 -29.75 11.15 6.39
N CYS A 106 -29.29 10.13 7.12
CA CYS A 106 -28.95 8.81 6.55
C CYS A 106 -27.92 8.90 5.40
N GLU A 107 -27.01 9.87 5.47
CA GLU A 107 -25.88 9.95 4.53
C GLU A 107 -24.85 8.87 4.85
N ILE A 108 -24.59 7.99 3.90
CA ILE A 108 -23.64 6.87 4.07
C ILE A 108 -22.26 7.20 3.53
N ALA A 109 -22.18 8.07 2.52
CA ALA A 109 -20.93 8.54 1.93
C ALA A 109 -21.10 9.97 1.38
N ARG A 110 -20.01 10.73 1.38
CA ARG A 110 -19.95 12.04 0.72
C ARG A 110 -18.72 12.12 -0.15
N LEU A 111 -18.92 12.31 -1.44
CA LEU A 111 -17.83 12.48 -2.40
C LEU A 111 -17.64 13.97 -2.72
N PHE A 112 -16.41 14.40 -2.90
CA PHE A 112 -16.06 15.77 -3.28
C PHE A 112 -15.58 15.78 -4.72
N LYS A 113 -16.51 16.02 -5.64
CA LYS A 113 -16.24 16.03 -7.08
C LYS A 113 -15.56 17.32 -7.47
N LEU A 114 -14.36 17.20 -8.04
CA LEU A 114 -13.63 18.34 -8.58
C LEU A 114 -14.05 18.57 -10.03
N HIS A 115 -14.40 19.81 -10.32
CA HIS A 115 -14.60 20.35 -11.66
C HIS A 115 -13.43 21.28 -12.02
N ASP A 116 -13.49 21.94 -13.16
CA ASP A 116 -12.42 22.86 -13.60
C ASP A 116 -12.16 24.02 -12.62
N LYS A 117 -13.21 24.54 -11.97
CA LYS A 117 -13.13 25.74 -11.13
C LYS A 117 -13.91 25.64 -9.81
N LYS A 118 -14.47 24.48 -9.49
CA LYS A 118 -15.29 24.27 -8.28
C LYS A 118 -15.10 22.87 -7.71
N CYS A 119 -15.33 22.74 -6.40
CA CYS A 119 -15.49 21.47 -5.71
C CYS A 119 -16.96 21.32 -5.32
N GLU A 120 -17.60 20.25 -5.78
CA GLU A 120 -19.02 19.98 -5.55
C GLU A 120 -19.15 18.76 -4.62
N PRO A 121 -19.76 18.90 -3.43
CA PRO A 121 -20.08 17.75 -2.59
C PRO A 121 -21.27 16.98 -3.17
N ILE A 122 -21.14 15.66 -3.27
CA ILE A 122 -22.18 14.72 -3.70
C ILE A 122 -22.46 13.77 -2.54
N THR A 123 -23.68 13.84 -2.02
CA THR A 123 -24.12 13.05 -0.87
C THR A 123 -24.80 11.76 -1.34
N MET A 124 -24.34 10.61 -0.85
CA MET A 124 -24.98 9.31 -1.05
C MET A 124 -25.83 9.01 0.18
N THR A 125 -27.13 8.86 -0.02
CA THR A 125 -28.11 8.78 1.08
C THR A 125 -28.98 7.56 0.91
N VAL A 126 -29.17 6.81 2.01
CA VAL A 126 -30.15 5.72 2.05
C VAL A 126 -31.51 6.32 2.43
N PRO A 127 -32.54 6.18 1.58
CA PRO A 127 -33.85 6.78 1.85
C PRO A 127 -34.56 6.03 2.98
N ARG A 128 -34.46 6.54 4.22
CA ARG A 128 -35.18 6.05 5.39
C ARG A 128 -36.25 7.06 5.83
N LYS A 129 -37.35 6.55 6.40
CA LYS A 129 -38.45 7.36 6.97
C LYS A 129 -38.38 7.34 8.50
N SER A 130 -37.25 7.73 9.07
CA SER A 130 -37.05 7.74 10.51
C SER A 130 -36.06 8.83 10.89
N ASP A 131 -36.38 9.58 11.94
CA ASP A 131 -35.47 10.55 12.56
C ASP A 131 -34.58 9.90 13.63
N LEU A 132 -34.81 8.62 13.92
CA LEU A 132 -33.97 7.84 14.84
C LEU A 132 -32.65 7.49 14.19
N PHE A 133 -31.59 7.45 15.01
CA PHE A 133 -30.30 6.91 14.59
C PHE A 133 -30.46 5.49 14.03
N GLN A 134 -29.85 5.24 12.87
CA GLN A 134 -29.94 3.97 12.15
C GLN A 134 -28.70 3.12 12.47
N ASP A 135 -28.74 2.36 13.56
CA ASP A 135 -27.61 1.53 14.01
C ASP A 135 -27.16 0.52 12.93
N ASP A 136 -28.06 0.11 12.03
CA ASP A 136 -27.77 -0.79 10.91
C ASP A 136 -26.95 -0.14 9.78
N LEU A 137 -27.05 1.17 9.60
CA LEU A 137 -26.28 1.91 8.58
C LEU A 137 -24.93 2.42 9.12
N TYR A 138 -24.80 2.48 10.43
CA TYR A 138 -23.67 3.10 11.13
C TYR A 138 -23.16 2.17 12.23
N PRO A 139 -22.55 1.03 11.88
CA PRO A 139 -21.79 0.24 12.85
C PRO A 139 -20.64 1.08 13.42
N ASP A 140 -20.04 0.60 14.52
CA ASP A 140 -18.86 1.26 15.08
C ASP A 140 -17.74 1.32 14.03
N THR A 141 -17.20 2.51 13.82
CA THR A 141 -16.27 2.83 12.72
C THR A 141 -14.90 3.22 13.26
N ALA A 142 -13.86 3.20 12.41
CA ALA A 142 -12.51 3.55 12.82
C ALA A 142 -12.41 4.98 13.39
N GLY A 143 -11.99 5.07 14.65
CA GLY A 143 -11.81 6.31 15.39
C GLY A 143 -10.59 7.13 14.94
N PRO A 144 -10.39 8.31 15.53
CA PRO A 144 -9.22 9.14 15.27
C PRO A 144 -7.98 8.73 16.08
N GLU A 145 -8.15 7.93 17.13
CA GLU A 145 -7.06 7.52 18.00
C GLU A 145 -6.34 6.28 17.42
N PRO A 146 -5.00 6.27 17.40
CA PRO A 146 -4.24 5.11 16.95
C PRO A 146 -4.38 3.96 17.94
N ALA A 147 -4.45 2.72 17.44
CA ALA A 147 -4.48 1.53 18.28
C ALA A 147 -3.15 1.25 18.98
N MET A 148 -2.05 1.71 18.38
CA MET A 148 -0.69 1.44 18.85
C MET A 148 0.28 2.53 18.44
N GLU A 149 1.43 2.59 19.11
CA GLU A 149 2.52 3.49 18.76
C GLU A 149 3.42 2.88 17.66
N PRO A 150 4.17 3.71 16.89
CA PRO A 150 4.97 3.22 15.77
C PRO A 150 6.03 2.17 16.15
N GLU A 151 6.66 2.32 17.31
CA GLU A 151 7.65 1.35 17.81
C GLU A 151 7.03 -0.03 18.07
N GLU A 152 5.81 -0.10 18.59
CA GLU A 152 5.12 -1.36 18.86
C GLU A 152 4.80 -2.11 17.56
N TRP A 153 4.40 -1.37 16.52
CA TRP A 153 4.16 -1.94 15.19
C TRP A 153 5.45 -2.42 14.52
N LEU A 154 6.55 -1.67 14.66
CA LEU A 154 7.88 -2.07 14.18
C LEU A 154 8.39 -3.34 14.86
N ASP A 155 8.03 -3.57 16.12
CA ASP A 155 8.33 -4.80 16.86
C ASP A 155 7.45 -5.99 16.44
N GLY A 156 6.56 -5.80 15.45
CA GLY A 156 5.73 -6.84 14.84
C GLY A 156 4.41 -7.11 15.56
N ARG A 157 3.93 -6.18 16.39
CA ARG A 157 2.55 -6.24 16.89
C ARG A 157 1.59 -5.74 15.82
N ASP A 158 0.42 -6.34 15.75
CA ASP A 158 -0.71 -5.92 14.92
C ASP A 158 -1.94 -5.76 15.82
N GLU A 159 -2.66 -4.64 15.67
CA GLU A 159 -3.87 -4.33 16.43
C GLU A 159 -4.92 -3.72 15.50
N ASP A 160 -6.19 -4.06 15.70
CA ASP A 160 -7.30 -3.49 14.95
C ASP A 160 -7.54 -2.02 15.32
N PRO A 161 -8.11 -1.20 14.40
CA PRO A 161 -8.45 0.18 14.70
C PRO A 161 -9.39 0.29 15.90
N ILE A 162 -9.16 1.30 16.77
CA ILE A 162 -10.07 1.60 17.88
C ILE A 162 -11.39 2.12 17.29
N LEU A 163 -12.45 1.32 17.43
CA LEU A 163 -13.76 1.65 16.90
C LEU A 163 -14.50 2.66 17.80
N VAL A 164 -15.28 3.55 17.18
CA VAL A 164 -16.10 4.55 17.86
C VAL A 164 -17.51 4.57 17.29
N SER A 165 -18.50 4.76 18.15
CA SER A 165 -19.89 4.89 17.73
C SER A 165 -20.17 6.28 17.16
N MET A 166 -20.91 6.33 16.06
CA MET A 166 -21.34 7.58 15.42
C MET A 166 -22.57 8.22 16.08
N ARG A 167 -23.19 7.54 17.06
CA ARG A 167 -24.39 8.01 17.77
C ARG A 167 -24.16 9.29 18.57
N GLU A 168 -22.99 9.43 19.17
CA GLU A 168 -22.61 10.59 19.99
C GLU A 168 -22.21 11.82 19.15
N GLY A 169 -22.27 11.69 17.82
CA GLY A 169 -21.85 12.73 16.88
C GLY A 169 -20.34 12.86 16.78
N TYR A 170 -19.89 14.02 16.29
CA TYR A 170 -18.46 14.27 16.12
C TYR A 170 -17.77 14.54 17.46
N ILE A 171 -16.91 13.61 17.88
CA ILE A 171 -15.99 13.80 19.00
C ILE A 171 -14.65 14.29 18.43
N PRO A 172 -14.23 15.53 18.72
CA PRO A 172 -12.95 16.02 18.25
C PRO A 172 -11.81 15.19 18.86
N PRO A 173 -10.77 14.85 18.07
CA PRO A 173 -9.60 14.19 18.62
C PRO A 173 -9.00 15.06 19.72
N LYS A 174 -8.45 14.42 20.76
CA LYS A 174 -7.69 15.15 21.79
C LYS A 174 -6.55 15.87 21.08
N SER A 175 -6.48 17.19 21.20
CA SER A 175 -5.44 18.00 20.54
C SER A 175 -4.05 17.49 20.92
N ARG A 176 -3.47 16.68 20.03
CA ARG A 176 -2.07 16.29 20.06
C ARG A 176 -1.39 17.18 19.03
N GLU A 177 -0.63 18.18 19.49
CA GLU A 177 0.33 18.84 18.61
C GLU A 177 1.32 17.79 18.12
N LEU A 178 1.47 17.66 16.80
CA LEU A 178 2.45 16.76 16.21
C LEU A 178 3.86 17.26 16.53
N LYS A 179 4.43 16.76 17.63
CA LYS A 179 5.80 17.05 18.04
C LYS A 179 6.74 16.13 17.28
N VAL A 180 7.39 16.68 16.26
CA VAL A 180 8.42 15.96 15.51
C VAL A 180 9.70 15.92 16.35
N VAL A 181 9.93 14.80 17.04
CA VAL A 181 11.23 14.53 17.65
C VAL A 181 12.13 13.97 16.57
N LYS A 182 13.06 14.79 16.05
CA LYS A 182 14.11 14.32 15.15
C LYS A 182 15.09 13.44 15.95
N LYS A 183 14.75 12.16 16.16
CA LYS A 183 15.75 11.17 16.58
C LYS A 183 16.75 11.05 15.42
N ASN A 184 17.99 11.46 15.66
CA ASN A 184 19.07 11.31 14.69
C ASN A 184 19.38 9.81 14.57
N VAL A 185 18.82 9.14 13.56
CA VAL A 185 19.03 7.69 13.32
C VAL A 185 20.53 7.36 13.09
N LEU A 186 21.35 8.39 12.84
CA LEU A 186 22.81 8.29 12.76
C LEU A 186 23.51 8.21 14.12
N ASP A 187 22.89 8.62 15.24
CA ASP A 187 23.48 8.51 16.58
C ASP A 187 23.32 7.10 17.18
N SER A 188 22.36 6.30 16.69
CA SER A 188 22.21 4.88 17.06
C SER A 188 23.04 3.95 16.18
N ARG A 189 23.70 4.46 15.13
CA ARG A 189 24.83 3.74 14.54
C ARG A 189 25.96 3.87 15.56
N PRO A 190 26.59 2.76 16.03
CA PRO A 190 27.89 2.92 16.66
C PRO A 190 28.71 3.74 15.67
N THR A 191 29.24 4.87 16.12
CA THR A 191 30.13 5.71 15.31
C THR A 191 30.98 4.75 14.50
N THR A 192 30.94 4.85 13.17
CA THR A 192 32.12 4.48 12.40
C THR A 192 33.21 5.39 12.94
N ARG A 193 33.83 4.95 14.04
CA ARG A 193 35.22 5.28 14.31
C ARG A 193 35.83 5.05 12.96
N ARG A 194 36.40 6.10 12.37
CA ARG A 194 37.56 5.90 11.53
C ARG A 194 38.42 4.95 12.36
N SER A 195 38.41 3.68 12.00
CA SER A 195 39.34 2.71 12.53
C SER A 195 40.69 3.14 11.96
N MET A 196 41.30 4.17 12.56
CA MET A 196 42.71 4.02 12.90
C MET A 196 42.72 2.83 13.84
N SER A 197 42.94 1.66 13.25
CA SER A 197 43.17 0.42 13.96
C SER A 197 44.47 0.57 14.73
N THR A 198 44.41 1.16 15.93
CA THR A 198 45.29 0.73 17.01
C THR A 198 44.69 -0.58 17.49
N LEU A 199 45.12 -1.68 16.88
CA LEU A 199 44.83 -3.02 17.37
C LEU A 199 45.43 -3.15 18.77
N ASP A 200 44.58 -3.30 19.78
CA ASP A 200 44.99 -3.94 21.02
C ASP A 200 45.21 -5.42 20.71
N THR A 201 46.48 -5.79 20.55
CA THR A 201 46.97 -7.12 20.13
C THR A 201 46.75 -8.23 21.18
N ASN A 202 46.06 -7.95 22.29
CA ASN A 202 46.07 -8.84 23.47
C ASN A 202 44.80 -9.67 23.68
N SER A 203 43.82 -9.69 22.76
CA SER A 203 42.56 -10.43 22.99
C SER A 203 42.19 -11.46 21.91
N LEU A 204 43.08 -11.78 20.97
CA LEU A 204 42.84 -12.84 19.98
C LEU A 204 43.56 -14.13 20.42
N PRO A 205 42.87 -15.29 20.47
CA PRO A 205 43.50 -16.57 20.75
C PRO A 205 44.67 -16.82 19.77
N PRO A 206 45.89 -17.13 20.23
CA PRO A 206 47.07 -17.28 19.36
C PRO A 206 46.85 -18.26 18.19
N GLN A 207 46.06 -19.31 18.45
CA GLN A 207 45.71 -20.36 17.49
C GLN A 207 44.84 -19.84 16.32
N LEU A 208 44.01 -18.83 16.56
CA LEU A 208 43.17 -18.23 15.52
C LEU A 208 44.00 -17.31 14.62
N LEU A 209 44.94 -16.57 15.21
CA LEU A 209 45.83 -15.69 14.46
C LEU A 209 46.74 -16.48 13.51
N GLU A 210 47.27 -17.61 13.97
CA GLU A 210 48.13 -18.48 13.16
C GLU A 210 47.38 -19.10 11.98
N ARG A 211 46.14 -19.58 12.20
CA ARG A 211 45.26 -20.06 11.12
C ARG A 211 44.93 -18.99 10.09
N LEU A 212 44.63 -17.77 10.54
CA LEU A 212 44.32 -16.66 9.64
C LEU A 212 45.54 -16.25 8.80
N LEU A 213 46.74 -16.28 9.38
CA LEU A 213 47.98 -16.00 8.64
C LEU A 213 48.27 -17.07 7.58
N GLU A 214 48.08 -18.34 7.92
CA GLU A 214 48.24 -19.46 6.99
C GLU A 214 47.23 -19.39 5.84
N GLU A 215 45.97 -19.05 6.13
CA GLU A 215 44.92 -18.87 5.13
C GLU A 215 45.22 -17.69 4.19
N ILE A 216 45.72 -16.56 4.72
CA ILE A 216 46.16 -15.41 3.91
C ILE A 216 47.35 -15.79 3.02
N GLN A 217 48.30 -16.58 3.50
CA GLN A 217 49.43 -17.04 2.69
C GLN A 217 48.96 -17.97 1.55
N ASN A 218 48.06 -18.90 1.85
CA ASN A 218 47.48 -19.80 0.85
C ASN A 218 46.66 -19.06 -0.22
N LEU A 219 45.86 -18.07 0.19
CA LEU A 219 45.13 -17.19 -0.73
C LEU A 219 46.09 -16.41 -1.63
N LYS A 220 47.15 -15.83 -1.07
CA LYS A 220 48.17 -15.11 -1.87
C LYS A 220 48.88 -16.02 -2.88
N ALA A 221 49.24 -17.23 -2.48
CA ALA A 221 49.86 -18.20 -3.39
C ALA A 221 48.91 -18.60 -4.52
N THR A 222 47.62 -18.76 -4.22
CA THR A 222 46.58 -19.10 -5.20
C THR A 222 46.39 -17.96 -6.20
N VAL A 223 46.31 -16.72 -5.74
CA VAL A 223 46.19 -15.54 -6.60
C VAL A 223 47.39 -15.43 -7.55
N LEU A 224 48.62 -15.56 -7.04
CA LEU A 224 49.84 -15.53 -7.88
C LEU A 224 49.85 -16.66 -8.93
N SER A 225 49.41 -17.86 -8.55
CA SER A 225 49.30 -18.98 -9.49
C SER A 225 48.27 -18.71 -10.60
N GLN A 226 47.13 -18.11 -10.23
CA GLN A 226 46.08 -17.73 -11.18
C GLN A 226 46.56 -16.61 -12.11
N GLU A 227 47.21 -15.58 -11.60
CA GLU A 227 47.79 -14.49 -12.42
C GLU A 227 48.80 -15.03 -13.43
N LYS A 228 49.68 -15.95 -13.02
CA LYS A 228 50.63 -16.58 -13.94
C LYS A 228 49.90 -17.39 -15.03
N ARG A 229 48.88 -18.15 -14.65
CA ARG A 229 48.08 -18.94 -15.60
C ARG A 229 47.33 -18.04 -16.59
N ILE A 230 46.80 -16.91 -16.13
CA ILE A 230 46.12 -15.92 -16.98
C ILE A 230 47.13 -15.37 -17.99
N CYS A 231 48.30 -14.93 -17.54
CA CYS A 231 49.36 -14.42 -18.43
C CYS A 231 49.81 -15.46 -19.47
N ASP A 232 49.99 -16.72 -19.08
CA ASP A 232 50.36 -17.79 -20.01
C ASP A 232 49.25 -18.07 -21.06
N LEU A 233 47.97 -17.98 -20.65
CA LEU A 233 46.83 -18.14 -21.56
C LEU A 233 46.71 -16.95 -22.52
N GLU A 234 46.89 -15.73 -22.03
CA GLU A 234 46.90 -14.51 -22.86
C GLU A 234 48.04 -14.55 -23.90
N ASN A 235 49.23 -15.00 -23.51
CA ASN A 235 50.38 -15.18 -24.41
C ASN A 235 50.18 -16.29 -25.45
N LYS A 236 49.39 -17.33 -25.14
CA LYS A 236 49.00 -18.33 -26.13
C LYS A 236 47.94 -17.79 -27.08
N LEU A 237 46.96 -17.05 -26.56
CA LEU A 237 45.89 -16.46 -27.37
C LEU A 237 46.46 -15.46 -28.40
N SER A 238 47.45 -14.66 -28.01
CA SER A 238 48.10 -13.68 -28.89
C SER A 238 48.88 -14.32 -30.05
N GLN A 239 49.31 -15.58 -29.93
CA GLN A 239 49.94 -16.32 -31.03
C GLN A 239 48.92 -16.79 -32.08
N TYR A 240 47.66 -16.99 -31.70
CA TYR A 240 46.60 -17.36 -32.65
C TYR A 240 45.99 -16.15 -33.36
N THR A 241 46.06 -14.95 -32.78
CA THR A 241 45.54 -13.71 -33.39
C THR A 241 46.47 -13.09 -34.43
N ASN A 242 47.76 -13.47 -34.46
CA ASN A 242 48.75 -12.96 -35.43
C ASN A 242 48.93 -13.85 -36.68
N GLY A 243 48.04 -14.81 -36.91
CA GLY A 243 48.14 -15.79 -38.01
C GLY A 243 46.90 -15.91 -38.90
N THR A 244 46.07 -14.86 -38.98
CA THR A 244 44.98 -14.75 -39.96
C THR A 244 45.07 -13.41 -40.69
N ASP A 245 46.04 -13.34 -41.61
CA ASP A 245 45.94 -12.58 -42.86
C ASP A 245 46.11 -13.58 -44.01
#